data_AF-A0A7J9EGU0-F1
#
_entry.id   AF-A0A7J9EGU0-F1
#
_cell.length_a   1.000
_cell.length_b   1.000
_cell.length_c   1.000
_cell.angle_alpha   90.00
_cell.angle_beta   90.00
_cell.angle_gamma   90.00
#
_symmetry.space_group_name_H-M   'P 1'
#
loop_
_entity.id
_entity.type
_entity.pdbx_description
1 polymer ?
#
loop_
_entity_poly.entity_id
_entity_poly.type
_entity_poly.pdbx_seq_one_letter_code
_entity_poly.pdbx_strand_id
1 'polypeptide(L)' 'MLVGKETIVQNNTSDGQFFADNFSLTKQDVKKSFVDGVPSIDFSERVYQLLEKEMSTSVVLKMLGRNLGIMTLHNR' A
#
# COMPACT_ATOMS: atom_id res chain seq x y z
N MET A 1 -24.79 -6.55 26.45
CA MET A 1 -23.54 -6.00 25.86
C MET A 1 -23.21 -6.88 24.66
N LEU A 2 -23.62 -6.50 23.46
CA LEU A 2 -23.36 -7.28 22.24
C LEU A 2 -21.96 -6.94 21.73
N VAL A 3 -21.06 -7.92 21.74
CA VAL A 3 -19.74 -7.83 21.10
C VAL A 3 -19.93 -8.23 19.63
N GLY A 4 -19.99 -7.23 18.75
CA GLY A 4 -20.06 -7.43 17.31
C GLY A 4 -18.82 -8.14 16.80
N LYS A 5 -19.01 -9.30 16.16
CA LYS A 5 -17.96 -10.03 15.46
C LYS A 5 -17.99 -9.59 14.00
N GLU A 6 -17.07 -8.73 13.62
CA GLU A 6 -16.89 -8.34 12.22
C GLU A 6 -16.05 -9.40 11.51
N THR A 7 -16.74 -10.29 10.81
CA THR A 7 -16.15 -11.23 9.86
C THR A 7 -15.75 -10.44 8.61
N ILE A 8 -14.46 -10.26 8.39
CA ILE A 8 -13.94 -9.69 7.14
C ILE A 8 -14.15 -10.72 6.04
N VAL A 9 -15.15 -10.49 5.19
CA VAL A 9 -15.40 -11.29 3.99
C VAL A 9 -14.40 -10.86 2.91
N GLN A 10 -13.47 -11.74 2.55
CA GLN A 10 -12.61 -11.56 1.38
C GLN A 10 -13.39 -11.99 0.13
N ASN A 11 -13.83 -11.02 -0.66
CA ASN A 11 -14.40 -11.29 -1.98
C ASN A 11 -13.25 -11.55 -2.96
N ASN A 12 -12.99 -12.81 -3.27
CA ASN A 12 -12.09 -13.20 -4.35
C ASN A 12 -12.87 -13.15 -5.68
N THR A 13 -12.95 -11.97 -6.29
CA THR A 13 -13.41 -11.85 -7.68
C THR A 13 -12.19 -12.05 -8.59
N SER A 14 -12.12 -13.23 -9.20
CA SER A 14 -11.08 -13.59 -10.17
C SER A 14 -11.45 -13.06 -11.56
N ASP A 15 -11.01 -11.84 -11.87
CA ASP A 15 -11.10 -11.30 -13.23
C ASP A 15 -9.70 -10.88 -13.72
N GLY A 16 -9.22 -11.53 -14.78
CA GLY A 16 -8.14 -11.05 -15.64
C GLY A 16 -6.71 -11.24 -15.12
N GLN A 17 -6.11 -12.38 -15.43
CA GLN A 17 -4.67 -12.61 -15.25
C GLN A 17 -3.89 -11.82 -16.31
N PHE A 18 -3.60 -10.55 -16.02
CA PHE A 18 -2.46 -9.84 -16.59
C PHE A 18 -1.21 -10.36 -15.86
N PHE A 19 -0.26 -10.91 -16.62
CA PHE A 19 1.07 -11.23 -16.11
C PHE A 19 1.85 -9.92 -15.88
N ALA A 20 1.49 -9.19 -14.82
CA ALA A 20 2.45 -8.36 -14.11
C ALA A 20 2.85 -9.18 -12.88
N ASP A 21 4.14 -9.38 -12.66
CA ASP A 21 4.68 -10.11 -11.52
C ASP A 21 3.88 -9.77 -10.24
N ASN A 22 3.04 -10.72 -9.80
CA ASN A 22 1.97 -10.43 -8.87
C ASN A 22 2.58 -10.21 -7.47
N PHE A 23 2.93 -8.94 -7.18
CA PHE A 23 3.34 -8.49 -5.87
C PHE A 23 2.24 -8.86 -4.87
N SER A 24 2.50 -9.88 -4.05
CA SER A 24 1.56 -10.32 -3.02
C SER A 24 2.17 -10.13 -1.64
N LEU A 25 1.45 -9.39 -0.80
CA LEU A 25 1.77 -9.23 0.61
C LEU A 25 1.23 -10.42 1.40
N THR A 26 2.04 -10.96 2.28
CA THR A 26 1.63 -11.96 3.26
C THR A 26 1.27 -11.28 4.59
N LYS A 27 0.61 -11.99 5.50
CA LYS A 27 0.30 -11.45 6.84
C LYS A 27 1.56 -11.09 7.64
N GLN A 28 2.71 -11.69 7.33
CA GLN A 28 3.98 -11.44 8.00
C GLN A 28 4.68 -10.17 7.47
N ASP A 29 4.25 -9.68 6.31
CA ASP A 29 4.88 -8.53 5.65
C ASP A 29 4.41 -7.19 6.20
N VAL A 30 3.30 -7.17 6.94
CA VAL A 30 2.69 -5.96 7.46
C VAL A 30 2.38 -6.12 8.94
N LYS A 31 2.99 -5.26 9.76
CA LYS A 31 2.67 -5.12 11.18
C LYS A 31 1.92 -3.81 11.37
N LYS A 32 0.66 -3.90 11.81
CA LYS A 32 -0.16 -2.74 12.19
C LYS A 32 -0.07 -2.56 13.69
N SER A 33 0.08 -1.32 14.15
CA SER A 33 0.14 -0.99 15.57
C SER A 33 -0.45 0.40 15.85
N PHE A 34 -0.47 0.78 17.12
CA PHE A 34 -0.75 2.16 17.53
C PHE A 34 0.45 2.64 18.35
N VAL A 35 1.00 3.79 17.99
CA VAL A 35 2.08 4.47 18.71
C VAL A 35 1.51 5.79 19.21
N ASP A 36 1.42 5.96 20.53
CA ASP A 36 0.84 7.16 21.17
C ASP A 36 -0.58 7.52 20.66
N GLY A 37 -1.40 6.50 20.42
CA GLY A 37 -2.76 6.67 19.89
C GLY A 37 -2.83 6.94 18.38
N VAL A 38 -1.69 7.03 17.70
CA VAL A 38 -1.61 7.21 16.24
C VAL A 38 -1.47 5.84 15.56
N PRO A 39 -2.30 5.51 14.56
CA PRO A 39 -2.13 4.29 13.76
C PRO A 39 -0.75 4.27 13.09
N SER A 40 -0.03 3.18 13.26
CA SER A 40 1.30 2.96 12.69
C SER A 40 1.34 1.65 11.89
N ILE A 41 2.24 1.59 10.91
CA ILE A 41 2.46 0.45 10.04
C ILE A 41 3.96 0.25 9.83
N ASP A 42 4.42 -0.97 10.09
CA ASP A 42 5.78 -1.40 9.79
C ASP A 42 5.73 -2.53 8.75
N PHE A 43 6.74 -2.58 7.89
CA PHE A 43 6.88 -3.61 6.87
C PHE A 43 8.07 -4.53 7.15
N SER A 44 7.99 -5.77 6.67
CA SER A 44 9.13 -6.70 6.69
C SER A 44 10.24 -6.24 5.74
N GLU A 45 11.47 -6.71 5.98
CA GLU A 45 12.62 -6.41 5.11
C GLU A 45 12.38 -6.80 3.64
N ARG A 46 11.70 -7.93 3.41
CA ARG A 46 11.37 -8.41 2.06
C ARG A 46 10.52 -7.41 1.28
N VAL A 47 9.61 -6.69 1.95
CA VAL A 47 8.78 -5.67 1.30
C VAL A 47 9.66 -4.53 0.81
N TYR A 48 10.64 -4.08 1.60
CA TYR A 48 11.54 -3.01 1.18
C TYR A 48 12.39 -3.42 -0.04
N GLN A 49 12.95 -4.63 -0.04
CA GLN A 49 13.73 -5.14 -1.18
C GLN A 49 12.88 -5.24 -2.45
N LEU A 50 11.62 -5.65 -2.31
CA LEU A 50 10.70 -5.76 -3.42
C LEU A 50 10.28 -4.39 -3.95
N LEU A 51 10.02 -3.43 -3.05
CA LEU A 51 9.78 -2.03 -3.41
C LEU A 51 10.98 -1.44 -4.16
N GLU A 52 12.20 -1.68 -3.70
CA GLU A 52 13.42 -1.20 -4.37
C GLU A 52 13.55 -1.78 -5.79
N LYS A 53 13.29 -3.09 -5.95
CA LYS A 53 13.31 -3.76 -7.26
C LYS A 53 12.26 -3.18 -8.21
N GLU A 54 11.01 -3.12 -7.78
CA GLU A 54 9.88 -2.72 -8.63
C GLU A 54 9.87 -1.21 -8.91
N MET A 55 10.36 -0.40 -7.97
CA MET A 55 10.48 1.05 -8.14
C MET A 55 11.83 1.49 -8.68
N SER A 56 12.68 0.57 -9.15
CA SER A 56 14.04 0.88 -9.63
C SER A 56 14.07 1.94 -10.74
N THR A 57 13.00 2.04 -11.55
CA THR A 57 12.84 3.05 -12.61
C THR A 57 11.77 4.10 -12.31
N SER A 58 11.16 4.04 -11.12
CA SER A 58 10.10 4.96 -10.71
C SER A 58 10.66 6.23 -10.07
N VAL A 59 10.04 7.38 -10.36
CA VAL A 59 10.41 8.67 -9.76
C VAL A 59 9.26 9.17 -8.88
N VAL A 60 9.52 9.36 -7.58
CA VAL A 60 8.55 9.92 -6.63
C VAL A 60 8.80 11.42 -6.46
N LEU A 61 7.89 12.25 -6.96
CA LEU A 61 7.93 13.71 -6.76
C LEU A 61 7.09 14.11 -5.54
N LYS A 62 7.75 14.51 -4.45
CA LYS A 62 7.08 15.11 -3.28
C LYS A 62 7.16 16.64 -3.36
N MET A 63 6.05 17.27 -3.71
CA MET A 63 5.95 18.74 -3.77
C MET A 63 5.53 19.28 -2.40
N LEU A 64 6.32 20.20 -1.84
CA LEU A 64 6.08 20.82 -0.54
C LEU A 64 5.86 22.33 -0.71
N GLY A 65 4.93 22.91 0.06
CA GLY A 65 4.79 24.37 0.20
C GLY A 65 3.58 25.01 -0.51
N ARG A 66 2.95 24.35 -1.50
CA ARG A 66 1.69 24.83 -2.12
C ARG A 66 0.78 23.64 -2.47
N ASN A 67 -0.52 23.82 -2.30
CA ASN A 67 -1.52 22.85 -2.76
C ASN A 67 -1.48 22.82 -4.30
N LEU A 68 -0.92 21.76 -4.89
CA LEU A 68 -0.92 21.57 -6.33
C LEU A 68 -2.20 20.83 -6.74
N GLY A 69 -2.94 21.39 -7.69
CA GLY A 69 -4.07 20.69 -8.30
C GLY A 69 -3.57 19.56 -9.20
N ILE A 70 -4.31 18.45 -9.25
CA ILE A 70 -3.98 17.24 -10.06
C ILE A 70 -3.66 17.58 -11.52
N MET A 71 -4.35 18.57 -12.10
CA MET A 71 -4.11 19.01 -13.48
C MET A 71 -2.71 19.60 -13.72
N THR A 72 -2.02 20.05 -12.66
CA THR A 72 -0.65 20.59 -12.74
C THR A 72 0.38 19.49 -13.04
N LEU A 73 0.07 18.24 -12.66
CA LEU A 73 0.95 17.09 -12.84
C LEU A 73 0.63 16.31 -14.13
N HIS A 74 -0.28 16.81 -14.97
CA HIS A 74 -0.67 16.14 -16.20
C HIS A 74 0.43 16.26 -17.26
N ASN A 75 0.98 15.11 -17.68
CA ASN A 75 1.90 15.02 -18.80
C ASN A 75 1.11 15.04 -20.13
N ARG A 76 1.48 15.88 -21.09
CA ARG A 76 0.84 15.93 -22.42
C ARG A 76 1.47 14.94 -23.39
#